data_AF-A0A1I4FJ19-F1
#
_entry.id   AF-A0A1I4FJ19-F1
#
_cell.length_a   1.000
_cell.length_b   1.000
_cell.length_c   1.000
_cell.angle_alpha   90.00
_cell.angle_beta   90.00
_cell.angle_gamma   90.00
#
_symmetry.space_group_name_H-M   'P 1'
#
loop_
_entity.id
_entity.type
_entity.pdbx_description
1 polymer ?
#
loop_
_entity_poly.entity_id
_entity_poly.type
_entity_poly.pdbx_seq_one_letter_code
_entity_poly.pdbx_strand_id
1 'polypeptide(L)'
;REAIMVAVALTRDEHTAADLRRFAAACRDAAAARRMLALALVLEGLPRAVAAETCGMDRQTLRDWVHRYNAEGVSGLSNRKEGVGRKPLLTADQVEVVAELVRTGPDLASHGVVRWRRADLAAVIEQRFGVRPDVRTVGKLLRRLGFRRLSVRPRHPGHDAAAQEAHKKTSPPSWPPRSRSTPAASRSSFGGKTKPASASRGP
;
A
#
# COMPACT_ATOMS: atom_id res chain seq x y z
N ARG A 1 -18.81 -7.17 -51.29
CA ARG A 1 -18.39 -6.85 -49.91
C ARG A 1 -17.49 -7.98 -49.45
N GLU A 2 -16.19 -7.79 -49.57
CA GLU A 2 -15.19 -8.81 -49.25
C GLU A 2 -15.09 -8.91 -47.72
N ALA A 3 -15.40 -10.08 -47.18
CA ALA A 3 -15.30 -10.37 -45.76
C ALA A 3 -13.82 -10.56 -45.40
N ILE A 4 -13.12 -9.44 -45.17
CA ILE A 4 -11.84 -9.47 -44.45
C ILE A 4 -12.16 -10.09 -43.08
N MET A 5 -11.52 -11.21 -42.75
CA MET A 5 -11.72 -11.91 -41.47
C MET A 5 -11.39 -11.00 -40.29
N VAL A 6 -12.38 -10.24 -39.81
CA VAL A 6 -12.31 -9.47 -38.57
C VAL A 6 -12.35 -10.48 -37.43
N ALA A 7 -11.17 -10.88 -36.98
CA ALA A 7 -11.07 -11.99 -36.03
C ALA A 7 -11.72 -11.70 -34.66
N VAL A 8 -12.05 -10.42 -34.35
CA VAL A 8 -12.98 -9.97 -33.29
C VAL A 8 -13.56 -8.61 -33.67
N ALA A 9 -14.88 -8.50 -33.78
CA ALA A 9 -15.57 -7.23 -33.99
C ALA A 9 -15.88 -6.53 -32.66
N LEU A 10 -15.85 -5.20 -32.64
CA LEU A 10 -16.48 -4.43 -31.57
C LEU A 10 -17.99 -4.57 -31.71
N THR A 11 -18.61 -5.19 -30.72
CA THR A 11 -20.05 -5.54 -30.77
C THR A 11 -20.92 -4.61 -29.95
N ARG A 12 -20.32 -3.83 -29.05
CA ARG A 12 -21.03 -2.79 -28.30
C ARG A 12 -21.05 -1.49 -29.09
N ASP A 13 -22.23 -0.94 -29.28
CA ASP A 13 -22.54 0.32 -29.95
C ASP A 13 -22.83 1.47 -28.97
N GLU A 14 -22.83 1.19 -27.66
CA GLU A 14 -23.07 2.16 -26.58
C GLU A 14 -22.13 3.38 -26.60
N HIS A 15 -20.94 3.25 -27.20
CA HIS A 15 -19.93 4.31 -27.20
C HIS A 15 -19.37 4.54 -28.61
N THR A 16 -19.35 5.80 -29.01
CA THR A 16 -18.68 6.22 -30.25
C THR A 16 -17.17 6.31 -30.04
N ALA A 17 -16.41 6.44 -31.14
CA ALA A 17 -14.98 6.73 -31.08
C ALA A 17 -14.69 8.04 -30.31
N ALA A 18 -15.58 9.04 -30.42
CA ALA A 18 -15.47 10.30 -29.68
C ALA A 18 -15.66 10.10 -28.17
N ASP A 19 -16.58 9.23 -27.76
CA ASP A 19 -16.80 8.91 -26.34
C ASP A 19 -15.61 8.19 -25.74
N LEU A 20 -15.05 7.20 -26.44
CA LEU A 20 -13.84 6.50 -26.01
C LEU A 20 -12.64 7.44 -25.85
N ARG A 21 -12.48 8.43 -26.74
CA ARG A 21 -11.46 9.47 -26.57
C ARG A 21 -11.71 10.36 -25.36
N ARG A 22 -12.97 10.73 -25.11
CA ARG A 22 -13.37 11.52 -23.94
C ARG A 22 -13.07 10.76 -22.64
N PHE A 23 -13.39 9.47 -22.59
CA PHE A 23 -13.07 8.62 -21.45
C PHE A 23 -11.55 8.46 -21.28
N ALA A 24 -10.81 8.30 -22.36
CA ALA A 24 -9.36 8.23 -22.32
C ALA A 24 -8.74 9.51 -21.73
N ALA A 25 -9.21 10.68 -22.15
CA ALA A 25 -8.75 11.98 -21.64
C ALA A 25 -9.05 12.19 -20.16
N ALA A 26 -10.17 11.63 -19.66
CA ALA A 26 -10.53 11.69 -18.25
C ALA A 26 -9.87 10.59 -17.39
N CYS A 27 -9.25 9.57 -18.01
CA CYS A 27 -8.73 8.41 -17.32
C CYS A 27 -7.37 8.67 -16.68
N ARG A 28 -7.23 8.35 -15.39
CA ARG A 28 -5.94 8.42 -14.68
C ARG A 28 -5.01 7.24 -14.96
N ASP A 29 -5.56 6.10 -15.40
CA ASP A 29 -4.78 4.92 -15.74
C ASP A 29 -4.33 5.03 -17.21
N ALA A 30 -3.04 5.36 -17.40
CA ALA A 30 -2.46 5.52 -18.73
C ALA A 30 -2.56 4.26 -19.60
N ALA A 31 -2.56 3.05 -19.01
CA ALA A 31 -2.73 1.82 -19.77
C ALA A 31 -4.19 1.67 -20.23
N ALA A 32 -5.16 1.97 -19.36
CA ALA A 32 -6.56 2.00 -19.72
C ALA A 32 -6.86 3.06 -20.79
N ALA A 33 -6.29 4.27 -20.67
CA ALA A 33 -6.44 5.33 -21.66
C ALA A 33 -5.95 4.90 -23.06
N ARG A 34 -4.76 4.28 -23.16
CA ARG A 34 -4.23 3.77 -24.43
C ARG A 34 -5.13 2.69 -25.05
N ARG A 35 -5.76 1.84 -24.23
CA ARG A 35 -6.72 0.82 -24.72
C ARG A 35 -7.98 1.47 -25.27
N MET A 36 -8.51 2.50 -24.60
CA MET A 36 -9.65 3.27 -25.10
C MET A 36 -9.34 3.96 -26.43
N LEU A 37 -8.15 4.57 -26.57
CA LEU A 37 -7.70 5.17 -27.83
C LEU A 37 -7.55 4.12 -28.94
N ALA A 38 -7.00 2.95 -28.65
CA ALA A 38 -6.87 1.87 -29.63
C ALA A 38 -8.24 1.38 -30.13
N LEU A 39 -9.23 1.28 -29.24
CA LEU A 39 -10.61 0.91 -29.60
C LEU A 39 -11.29 2.01 -30.43
N ALA A 40 -11.04 3.29 -30.13
CA ALA A 40 -11.54 4.41 -30.93
C ALA A 40 -11.00 4.35 -32.39
N LEU A 41 -9.71 4.05 -32.56
CA LEU A 41 -9.12 3.87 -33.90
C LEU A 41 -9.74 2.68 -34.65
N VAL A 42 -10.04 1.58 -33.96
CA VAL A 42 -10.74 0.44 -34.58
C VAL A 42 -12.16 0.81 -34.99
N LEU A 43 -12.89 1.59 -34.19
CA LEU A 43 -14.23 2.10 -34.56
C LEU A 43 -14.18 3.02 -35.78
N GLU A 44 -13.08 3.73 -36.00
CA GLU A 44 -12.85 4.55 -37.19
C GLU A 44 -12.39 3.75 -38.42
N GLY A 45 -12.31 2.43 -38.30
CA GLY A 45 -11.99 1.54 -39.40
C GLY A 45 -10.48 1.33 -39.61
N LEU A 46 -9.62 1.81 -38.70
CA LEU A 46 -8.20 1.48 -38.81
C LEU A 46 -7.98 -0.02 -38.61
N PRO A 47 -7.04 -0.63 -39.36
CA PRO A 47 -6.66 -2.01 -39.13
C PRO A 47 -6.18 -2.21 -37.69
N ARG A 48 -6.61 -3.30 -37.05
CA ARG A 48 -6.28 -3.59 -35.64
C ARG A 48 -4.77 -3.60 -35.36
N ALA A 49 -3.95 -4.02 -36.33
CA ALA A 49 -2.50 -3.98 -36.20
C ALA A 49 -1.99 -2.53 -36.04
N VAL A 50 -2.45 -1.63 -36.92
CA VAL A 50 -2.09 -0.20 -36.90
C VAL A 50 -2.60 0.47 -35.62
N ALA A 51 -3.84 0.20 -35.22
CA ALA A 51 -4.41 0.73 -33.99
C ALA A 51 -3.63 0.28 -32.74
N ALA A 52 -3.21 -1.00 -32.70
CA ALA A 52 -2.42 -1.54 -31.60
C ALA A 52 -1.03 -0.88 -31.53
N GLU A 53 -0.34 -0.79 -32.66
CA GLU A 53 0.98 -0.16 -32.78
C GLU A 53 0.94 1.31 -32.38
N THR A 54 -0.03 2.07 -32.90
CA THR A 54 -0.25 3.48 -32.57
C THR A 54 -0.42 3.71 -31.06
N CYS A 55 -1.00 2.74 -30.36
CA CYS A 55 -1.25 2.81 -28.92
C CYS A 55 -0.23 2.02 -28.08
N GLY A 56 0.88 1.56 -28.68
CA GLY A 56 1.98 0.90 -28.00
C GLY A 56 1.62 -0.46 -27.40
N MET A 57 0.90 -1.29 -28.16
CA MET A 57 0.60 -2.68 -27.80
C MET A 57 0.68 -3.61 -29.01
N ASP A 58 0.80 -4.91 -28.76
CA ASP A 58 0.72 -5.91 -29.82
C ASP A 58 -0.75 -6.16 -30.25
N ARG A 59 -0.91 -6.68 -31.48
CA ARG A 59 -2.21 -7.02 -32.08
C ARG A 59 -3.01 -8.04 -31.27
N GLN A 60 -2.36 -9.03 -30.65
CA GLN A 60 -3.04 -10.02 -29.80
C GLN A 60 -3.50 -9.39 -28.49
N THR A 61 -2.69 -8.50 -27.91
CA THR A 61 -3.06 -7.72 -26.74
C THR A 61 -4.32 -6.89 -27.00
N LEU A 62 -4.37 -6.15 -28.12
CA LEU A 62 -5.57 -5.38 -28.48
C LEU A 62 -6.78 -6.30 -28.72
N ARG A 63 -6.59 -7.48 -29.31
CA ARG A 63 -7.66 -8.49 -29.45
C ARG A 63 -8.29 -8.85 -28.11
N ASP A 64 -7.47 -9.13 -27.10
CA ASP A 64 -7.95 -9.52 -25.77
C ASP A 64 -8.70 -8.37 -25.08
N TRP A 65 -8.26 -7.13 -25.31
CA TRP A 65 -8.98 -5.94 -24.81
C TRP A 65 -10.29 -5.69 -25.54
N VAL A 66 -10.40 -5.97 -26.83
CA VAL A 66 -11.68 -5.91 -27.57
C VAL A 66 -12.67 -6.91 -26.97
N HIS A 67 -12.25 -8.15 -26.71
CA HIS A 67 -13.11 -9.14 -26.06
C HIS A 67 -13.59 -8.68 -24.68
N ARG A 68 -12.69 -8.10 -23.89
CA ARG A 68 -13.04 -7.59 -22.56
C ARG A 68 -13.96 -6.37 -22.61
N TYR A 69 -13.71 -5.46 -23.54
CA TYR A 69 -14.62 -4.34 -23.80
C TYR A 69 -16.01 -4.85 -24.19
N ASN A 70 -16.10 -5.84 -25.07
CA ASN A 70 -17.38 -6.39 -25.47
C ASN A 70 -18.14 -7.01 -24.27
N ALA A 71 -17.43 -7.69 -23.36
CA ALA A 71 -18.05 -8.28 -22.17
C ALA A 71 -18.44 -7.24 -21.09
N GLU A 72 -17.55 -6.30 -20.80
CA GLU A 72 -17.60 -5.48 -19.57
C GLU A 72 -17.74 -3.96 -19.84
N GLY A 73 -17.60 -3.53 -21.10
CA GLY A 73 -17.58 -2.12 -21.49
C GLY A 73 -16.28 -1.42 -21.08
N VAL A 74 -16.36 -0.10 -20.88
CA VAL A 74 -15.20 0.76 -20.54
C VAL A 74 -14.56 0.35 -19.20
N SER A 75 -15.35 -0.13 -18.24
CA SER A 75 -14.84 -0.59 -16.92
C SER A 75 -13.91 -1.80 -17.04
N GLY A 76 -14.11 -2.64 -18.06
CA GLY A 76 -13.25 -3.78 -18.35
C GLY A 76 -11.85 -3.40 -18.86
N LEU A 77 -11.63 -2.15 -19.26
CA LEU A 77 -10.35 -1.72 -19.84
C LEU A 77 -9.27 -1.39 -18.82
N SER A 78 -9.60 -1.37 -17.54
CA SER A 78 -8.63 -1.23 -16.46
C SER A 78 -7.97 -2.55 -16.10
N ASN A 79 -6.77 -2.48 -15.51
CA ASN A 79 -6.16 -3.67 -14.92
C ASN A 79 -6.97 -4.13 -13.71
N ARG A 80 -7.31 -5.42 -13.65
CA ARG A 80 -7.89 -6.02 -12.45
C ARG A 80 -6.84 -6.02 -11.35
N LYS A 81 -7.14 -5.37 -10.23
CA LYS A 81 -6.30 -5.40 -9.02
C LYS A 81 -6.48 -6.73 -8.27
N GLU A 82 -7.61 -7.38 -8.47
CA GLU A 82 -7.95 -8.64 -7.82
C GLU A 82 -7.09 -9.79 -8.37
N GLY A 83 -6.45 -10.53 -7.48
CA GLY A 83 -5.69 -11.74 -7.82
C GLY A 83 -4.25 -11.52 -8.29
N VAL A 84 -3.72 -10.29 -8.27
CA VAL A 84 -2.30 -10.06 -8.58
C VAL A 84 -1.43 -10.48 -7.39
N GLY A 85 -0.90 -11.69 -7.46
CA GLY A 85 0.09 -12.22 -6.52
C GLY A 85 -0.20 -13.64 -6.02
N ARG A 86 0.75 -14.20 -5.27
CA ARG A 86 0.57 -15.52 -4.62
C ARG A 86 -0.64 -15.46 -3.69
N LYS A 87 -1.58 -16.40 -3.87
CA LYS A 87 -2.73 -16.55 -2.96
C LYS A 87 -2.24 -16.62 -1.51
N PRO A 88 -2.89 -15.91 -0.57
CA PRO A 88 -2.55 -16.01 0.84
C PRO A 88 -2.54 -17.45 1.30
N LEU A 89 -1.58 -17.78 2.17
CA LEU A 89 -1.39 -19.13 2.67
C LEU A 89 -2.56 -19.58 3.57
N LEU A 90 -3.28 -18.63 4.16
CA LEU A 90 -4.47 -18.84 4.99
C LEU A 90 -5.65 -18.08 4.41
N THR A 91 -6.85 -18.65 4.50
CA THR A 91 -8.10 -17.98 4.15
C THR A 91 -8.44 -16.89 5.17
N ALA A 92 -9.39 -16.00 4.85
CA ALA A 92 -9.85 -14.97 5.79
C ALA A 92 -10.37 -15.58 7.10
N ASP A 93 -11.14 -16.66 7.00
CA ASP A 93 -11.70 -17.36 8.17
C ASP A 93 -10.60 -18.00 9.02
N GLN A 94 -9.63 -18.65 8.38
CA GLN A 94 -8.47 -19.23 9.08
C GLN A 94 -7.64 -18.15 9.79
N VAL A 95 -7.50 -16.98 9.15
CA VAL A 95 -6.81 -15.83 9.76
C VAL A 95 -7.54 -15.34 11.01
N GLU A 96 -8.87 -15.29 11.01
CA GLU A 96 -9.63 -14.88 12.20
C GLU A 96 -9.54 -15.91 13.32
N VAL A 97 -9.58 -17.21 13.00
CA VAL A 97 -9.35 -18.27 14.00
C VAL A 97 -7.97 -18.15 14.65
N VAL A 98 -6.93 -17.84 13.86
CA VAL A 98 -5.59 -17.58 14.41
C VAL A 98 -5.58 -16.31 15.27
N ALA A 99 -6.32 -15.28 14.89
CA ALA A 99 -6.43 -14.05 15.67
C ALA A 99 -7.06 -14.32 17.04
N GLU A 100 -8.16 -15.07 17.09
CA GLU A 100 -8.81 -15.47 18.34
C GLU A 100 -7.92 -16.36 19.22
N LEU A 101 -7.18 -17.29 18.62
CA LEU A 101 -6.20 -18.11 19.34
C LEU A 101 -5.13 -17.24 20.04
N VAL A 102 -4.67 -16.19 19.35
CA VAL A 102 -3.67 -15.27 19.90
C VAL A 102 -4.26 -14.38 20.99
N ARG A 103 -5.52 -13.95 20.86
CA ARG A 103 -6.25 -13.15 21.88
C ARG A 103 -6.50 -13.96 23.14
N THR A 104 -6.94 -15.21 23.00
CA THR A 104 -7.22 -16.12 24.11
C THR A 104 -5.94 -16.52 24.86
N GLY A 105 -4.82 -16.60 24.14
CA GLY A 105 -3.55 -17.08 24.68
C GLY A 105 -3.45 -18.61 24.70
N PRO A 106 -2.28 -19.16 25.03
CA PRO A 106 -2.09 -20.60 25.04
C PRO A 106 -2.66 -21.23 26.31
N ASP A 107 -3.42 -22.30 26.14
CA ASP A 107 -3.67 -23.28 27.20
C ASP A 107 -2.43 -24.16 27.44
N LEU A 108 -2.00 -24.27 28.70
CA LEU A 108 -0.83 -25.06 29.09
C LEU A 108 -1.06 -26.56 28.91
N ALA A 109 -2.27 -27.05 29.19
CA ALA A 109 -2.58 -28.48 29.09
C ALA A 109 -2.58 -28.95 27.62
N SER A 110 -3.16 -28.16 26.73
CA SER A 110 -3.27 -28.51 25.30
C SER A 110 -2.02 -28.14 24.48
N HIS A 111 -1.37 -27.02 24.80
CA HIS A 111 -0.30 -26.48 23.95
C HIS A 111 1.10 -26.56 24.57
N GLY A 112 1.22 -26.87 25.86
CA GLY A 112 2.51 -27.03 26.55
C GLY A 112 3.35 -25.76 26.67
N VAL A 113 2.78 -24.59 26.38
CA VAL A 113 3.49 -23.30 26.41
C VAL A 113 2.71 -22.27 27.22
N VAL A 114 3.44 -21.47 28.01
CA VAL A 114 2.85 -20.37 28.81
C VAL A 114 2.64 -19.11 27.97
N ARG A 115 3.36 -18.99 26.85
CA ARG A 115 3.26 -17.85 25.93
C ARG A 115 3.42 -18.32 24.49
N TRP A 116 2.66 -17.72 23.58
CA TRP A 116 2.85 -17.95 22.16
C TRP A 116 4.20 -17.41 21.69
N ARG A 117 5.06 -18.28 21.17
CA ARG A 117 6.12 -17.91 20.22
C ARG A 117 5.57 -18.07 18.81
N ARG A 118 6.19 -17.38 17.85
CA ARG A 118 5.82 -17.51 16.43
C ARG A 118 6.00 -18.94 15.91
N ALA A 119 6.97 -19.68 16.43
CA ALA A 119 7.18 -21.10 16.10
C ALA A 119 6.03 -21.97 16.63
N ASP A 120 5.56 -21.72 17.84
CA ASP A 120 4.43 -22.46 18.43
C ASP A 120 3.15 -22.21 17.60
N LEU A 121 2.89 -20.95 17.23
CA LEU A 121 1.77 -20.61 16.35
C LEU A 121 1.90 -21.24 14.96
N ALA A 122 3.11 -21.36 14.40
CA ALA A 122 3.32 -22.04 13.14
C ALA A 122 2.93 -23.53 13.23
N ALA A 123 3.33 -24.20 14.32
CA ALA A 123 2.96 -25.59 14.57
C ALA A 123 1.45 -25.78 14.77
N VAL A 124 0.78 -24.88 15.51
CA VAL A 124 -0.69 -24.95 15.68
C VAL A 124 -1.42 -24.70 14.36
N ILE A 125 -0.93 -23.78 13.52
CA ILE A 125 -1.50 -23.54 12.19
C ILE A 125 -1.35 -24.78 11.29
N GLU A 126 -0.18 -25.42 11.32
CA GLU A 126 0.07 -26.66 10.59
C GLU A 126 -0.85 -27.79 11.07
N GLN A 127 -1.00 -27.97 12.37
CA GLN A 127 -1.88 -28.98 12.95
C GLN A 127 -3.36 -28.75 12.62
N ARG A 128 -3.84 -27.50 12.68
CA ARG A 128 -5.27 -27.19 12.49
C ARG A 128 -5.69 -27.12 11.04
N PHE A 129 -4.82 -26.64 10.16
CA PHE A 129 -5.19 -26.34 8.77
C PHE A 129 -4.40 -27.13 7.72
N GLY A 130 -3.42 -27.95 8.13
CA GLY A 130 -2.57 -28.71 7.22
C GLY A 130 -1.60 -27.85 6.40
N VAL A 131 -1.42 -26.59 6.80
CA VAL A 131 -0.59 -25.63 6.08
C VAL A 131 0.58 -25.23 6.94
N ARG A 132 1.81 -25.34 6.39
CA ARG A 132 3.04 -25.05 7.12
C ARG A 132 3.57 -23.65 6.83
N PRO A 133 3.19 -22.60 7.59
CA PRO A 133 3.78 -21.27 7.44
C PRO A 133 5.20 -21.23 8.01
N ASP A 134 6.09 -20.53 7.30
CA ASP A 134 7.36 -20.12 7.90
C ASP A 134 7.12 -19.16 9.10
N VAL A 135 8.02 -19.19 10.08
CA VAL A 135 7.96 -18.36 11.31
C VAL A 135 7.91 -16.85 10.97
N ARG A 136 8.57 -16.41 9.90
CA ARG A 136 8.51 -15.02 9.41
C ARG A 136 7.14 -14.69 8.83
N THR A 137 6.48 -15.65 8.17
CA THR A 137 5.11 -15.51 7.65
C THR A 137 4.12 -15.30 8.79
N VAL A 138 4.22 -16.10 9.86
CA VAL A 138 3.44 -15.90 11.08
C VAL A 138 3.71 -14.52 11.69
N GLY A 139 4.97 -14.08 11.73
CA GLY A 139 5.31 -12.72 12.17
C GLY A 139 4.68 -11.60 11.33
N LYS A 140 4.60 -11.76 10.00
CA LYS A 140 3.90 -10.82 9.11
C LYS A 140 2.39 -10.84 9.35
N LEU A 141 1.80 -12.02 9.50
CA LEU A 141 0.39 -12.22 9.81
C LEU A 141 0.01 -11.46 11.09
N LEU A 142 0.72 -11.71 12.18
CA LEU A 142 0.47 -11.05 13.47
C LEU A 142 0.58 -9.52 13.38
N ARG A 143 1.56 -8.99 12.63
CA ARG A 143 1.68 -7.55 12.42
C ARG A 143 0.51 -6.97 11.63
N ARG A 144 0.03 -7.67 10.61
CA ARG A 144 -1.15 -7.27 9.82
C ARG A 144 -2.41 -7.26 10.66
N LEU A 145 -2.54 -8.21 11.59
CA LEU A 145 -3.63 -8.29 12.57
C LEU A 145 -3.49 -7.29 13.74
N GLY A 146 -2.45 -6.45 13.75
CA GLY A 146 -2.25 -5.43 14.78
C GLY A 146 -1.60 -5.94 16.07
N PHE A 147 -1.30 -7.23 16.20
CA PHE A 147 -0.63 -7.75 17.40
C PHE A 147 0.79 -7.19 17.54
N ARG A 148 1.16 -6.93 18.79
CA ARG A 148 2.49 -6.47 19.20
C ARG A 148 3.01 -7.35 20.32
N ARG A 149 4.32 -7.59 20.33
CA ARG A 149 4.97 -8.30 21.43
C ARG A 149 5.04 -7.37 22.63
N LEU A 150 4.25 -7.66 23.65
CA LEU A 150 4.41 -7.03 24.96
C LEU A 150 5.58 -7.70 25.67
N SER A 151 6.55 -6.89 26.08
CA SER A 151 7.67 -7.32 26.92
C SER A 151 7.55 -6.55 28.22
N VAL A 152 7.59 -7.26 29.35
CA VAL A 152 7.81 -6.58 30.64
C VAL A 152 9.18 -5.92 30.57
N ARG A 153 9.28 -4.68 31.08
CA ARG A 153 10.58 -4.00 31.22
C ARG A 153 11.38 -4.77 32.29
N PRO A 154 12.55 -5.32 31.96
CA PRO A 154 13.37 -6.01 32.96
C PRO A 154 13.63 -5.08 34.15
N ARG A 155 13.30 -5.53 35.37
CA ARG A 155 13.66 -4.84 36.61
C ARG A 155 14.92 -5.50 37.17
N HIS A 156 15.89 -4.68 37.55
CA HIS A 156 17.13 -5.17 38.19
C HIS A 156 16.81 -5.73 39.58
N PRO A 157 17.32 -6.92 39.97
CA PRO A 157 17.02 -7.53 41.27
C PRO A 157 17.39 -6.67 42.48
N GLY A 158 18.42 -5.83 42.38
CA GLY A 158 18.83 -4.86 43.42
C GLY A 158 18.01 -3.57 43.46
N HIS A 159 16.79 -3.56 42.91
CA HIS A 159 15.93 -2.38 42.87
C HIS A 159 15.23 -2.19 44.22
N ASP A 160 15.95 -1.63 45.20
CA ASP A 160 15.36 -1.21 46.47
C ASP A 160 14.67 0.16 46.31
N ALA A 161 13.34 0.15 46.39
CA ALA A 161 12.52 1.36 46.32
C ALA A 161 12.80 2.30 47.50
N ALA A 162 13.16 1.78 48.68
CA ALA A 162 13.45 2.59 49.86
C ALA A 162 14.79 3.33 49.70
N ALA A 163 15.84 2.66 49.20
CA ALA A 163 17.13 3.29 48.88
C ALA A 163 17.00 4.39 47.81
N GLN A 164 16.13 4.21 46.81
CA GLN A 164 15.88 5.23 45.78
C GLN A 164 15.17 6.47 46.34
N GLU A 165 14.15 6.29 47.19
CA GLU A 165 13.45 7.41 47.83
C GLU A 165 14.35 8.15 48.84
N ALA A 166 15.25 7.45 49.54
CA ALA A 166 16.25 8.06 50.39
C ALA A 166 17.25 8.93 49.59
N HIS A 167 17.72 8.44 48.43
CA HIS A 167 18.64 9.15 47.55
C HIS A 167 18.01 10.37 46.87
N LYS A 168 16.73 10.29 46.46
CA LYS A 168 15.99 11.41 45.89
C LYS A 168 15.79 12.57 46.87
N LYS A 169 15.67 12.30 48.18
CA LYS A 169 15.48 13.33 49.23
C LYS A 169 16.77 14.00 49.69
N THR A 170 17.94 13.39 49.51
CA THR A 170 19.21 13.88 50.07
C THR A 170 20.12 14.60 49.09
N SER A 171 19.75 14.68 47.81
CA SER A 171 20.58 15.37 46.82
C SER A 171 20.23 16.87 46.79
N PRO A 172 21.09 17.78 47.27
CA PRO A 172 20.89 19.20 47.01
C PRO A 172 21.00 19.46 45.50
N PRO A 173 20.27 20.44 44.93
CA PRO A 173 20.44 20.81 43.53
C PRO A 173 21.90 21.25 43.31
N SER A 174 22.68 20.47 42.56
CA SER A 174 24.10 20.75 42.30
C SER A 174 24.33 21.90 41.31
N TRP A 175 23.31 22.72 41.06
CA TRP A 175 23.32 23.78 40.06
C TRP A 175 22.77 25.05 40.70
N PRO A 176 23.43 26.21 40.54
CA PRO A 176 22.85 27.48 40.95
C PRO A 176 21.54 27.69 40.17
N PRO A 177 20.51 28.32 40.78
CA PRO A 177 19.29 28.64 40.07
C PRO A 177 19.65 29.47 38.84
N ARG A 178 19.25 29.02 37.65
CA ARG A 178 19.37 29.82 36.42
C ARG A 178 18.73 31.17 36.70
N SER A 179 19.51 32.24 36.70
CA SER A 179 18.97 33.59 36.61
C SER A 179 18.14 33.65 35.33
N ARG A 180 16.83 33.80 35.45
CA ARG A 180 15.99 34.23 34.33
C ARG A 180 16.22 35.72 34.12
N SER A 181 17.35 36.05 33.52
CA SER A 181 17.48 37.32 32.80
C SER A 181 16.85 37.09 31.44
N THR A 182 15.52 37.20 31.34
CA THR A 182 14.87 37.33 30.04
C THR A 182 15.31 38.69 29.49
N PRO A 183 16.10 38.78 28.41
CA PRO A 183 16.35 40.07 27.80
C PRO A 183 15.00 40.59 27.29
N ALA A 184 14.67 41.84 27.62
CA ALA A 184 13.52 42.50 27.02
C ALA A 184 13.59 42.35 25.50
N ALA A 185 12.48 42.00 24.87
CA ALA A 185 12.39 41.79 23.43
C ALA A 185 13.00 42.99 22.69
N SER A 186 14.19 42.82 22.12
CA SER A 186 14.77 43.81 21.24
C SER A 186 13.93 43.82 19.95
N ARG A 187 13.17 44.89 19.76
CA ARG A 187 12.69 45.28 18.44
C ARG A 187 13.92 45.67 17.62
N SER A 188 14.54 44.72 16.92
CA SER A 188 15.49 45.06 15.86
C SER A 188 15.11 44.37 14.55
N SER A 189 14.85 45.23 13.57
CA SER A 189 14.55 44.94 12.18
C SER A 189 15.77 44.30 11.53
N PHE A 190 15.67 43.01 11.17
CA PHE A 190 16.57 42.39 10.20
C PHE A 190 15.74 41.74 9.08
N GLY A 191 14.97 42.57 8.38
CA GLY A 191 14.53 42.26 7.02
C GLY A 191 15.76 42.37 6.11
N GLY A 192 16.29 41.23 5.68
CA GLY A 192 17.39 41.18 4.72
C GLY A 192 17.00 41.89 3.43
N LYS A 193 17.75 42.92 3.05
CA LYS A 193 17.58 43.60 1.75
C LYS A 193 17.96 42.63 0.63
N THR A 194 16.97 42.05 -0.05
CA THR A 194 17.18 41.42 -1.35
C THR A 194 17.40 42.53 -2.37
N LYS A 195 18.56 42.55 -3.04
CA LYS A 195 18.84 43.50 -4.13
C LYS A 195 18.01 43.10 -5.37
N PRO A 196 17.25 44.01 -6.00
CA PRO A 196 16.71 43.75 -7.33
C PRO A 196 17.84 43.84 -8.36
N ALA A 197 17.88 42.87 -9.29
CA ALA A 197 18.81 42.85 -10.40
C ALA A 197 18.51 44.00 -11.37
N SER A 198 19.54 44.76 -11.75
CA SER A 198 19.46 45.81 -12.76
C SER A 198 19.30 45.20 -14.14
N ALA A 199 18.17 45.43 -14.81
CA ALA A 199 18.04 45.24 -16.25
C ALA A 199 18.74 46.40 -16.96
N SER A 200 19.79 46.11 -17.72
CA SER A 200 20.37 47.04 -18.68
C SER A 200 19.43 47.17 -19.89
N ARG A 201 18.93 48.38 -20.16
CA ARG A 201 18.46 48.76 -21.50
C ARG A 201 19.65 49.37 -22.23
N GLY A 202 20.06 48.76 -23.33
CA GLY A 202 20.93 49.37 -24.33
C GLY A 202 20.11 50.17 -25.34
N PRO A 203 20.76 51.05 -26.12
CA PRO A 203 20.12 51.96 -27.07
C PRO A 203 19.44 51.24 -28.25
#